data_AF-A0A7S0MTN8-F1
#
_entry.id   AF-A0A7S0MTN8-F1
#
_cell.length_a   1.000
_cell.length_b   1.000
_cell.length_c   1.000
_cell.angle_alpha   90.00
_cell.angle_beta   90.00
_cell.angle_gamma   90.00
#
_symmetry.space_group_name_H-M   'P 1'
#
loop_
_entity.id
_entity.type
_entity.pdbx_description
1 polymer ?
#
loop_
_entity_poly.entity_id
_entity_poly.type
_entity_poly.pdbx_seq_one_letter_code
_entity_poly.pdbx_strand_id
1 'polypeptide(L)'
;AVRVVREAALFPHSREALQRLSPRATQKESTAKGGRGTGYRLQMLVKLAAAILVETPFYVTLDSDVLLTRRTRFSDLVVDGRGVYQHDPGNQHGNWWDASKQVLRTTDGCPRQLEGGVTPAVLSTQVSRELLAHIERLHKGRAWDAALFEQLEGGADWTEYTL
;
A
#
# COMPACT_ATOMS: atom_id res chain seq x y z
N ALA A 1 10.63 -0.92 21.61
CA ALA A 1 11.91 -0.74 20.91
C ALA A 1 11.63 -0.21 19.50
N VAL A 2 12.42 0.74 19.00
CA VAL A 2 12.33 1.22 17.61
C VAL A 2 13.37 0.46 16.79
N ARG A 3 12.99 -0.01 15.59
CA ARG A 3 13.89 -0.71 14.68
C ARG A 3 13.82 -0.09 13.29
N VAL A 4 14.98 0.24 12.72
CA VAL A 4 15.12 0.59 11.30
C VAL A 4 15.42 -0.68 10.53
N VAL A 5 14.71 -0.91 9.44
CA VAL A 5 14.81 -2.13 8.65
C VAL A 5 15.28 -1.79 7.24
N ARG A 6 16.18 -2.61 6.69
CA ARG A 6 16.63 -2.47 5.30
C ARG A 6 15.53 -2.96 4.35
N GLU A 7 15.39 -2.30 3.20
CA GLU A 7 14.46 -2.70 2.14
C GLU A 7 14.59 -4.17 1.74
N ALA A 8 15.81 -4.71 1.71
CA ALA A 8 16.07 -6.12 1.39
C ALA A 8 15.45 -7.14 2.37
N ALA A 9 15.00 -6.70 3.54
CA ALA A 9 14.26 -7.55 4.49
C ALA A 9 12.73 -7.49 4.27
N LEU A 10 12.26 -6.58 3.41
CA LEU A 10 10.85 -6.37 3.08
C LEU A 10 10.52 -6.82 1.66
N PHE A 11 11.42 -6.60 0.72
CA PHE A 11 11.16 -6.80 -0.70
C PHE A 11 11.92 -8.00 -1.27
N PRO A 12 11.24 -8.83 -2.08
CA PRO A 12 11.90 -9.82 -2.94
C PRO A 12 12.96 -9.23 -3.88
N HIS A 13 12.73 -8.04 -4.42
CA HIS A 13 13.62 -7.36 -5.36
C HIS A 13 14.29 -6.13 -4.74
N SER A 14 15.50 -5.81 -5.22
CA SER A 14 16.17 -4.56 -4.86
C SER A 14 15.48 -3.35 -5.50
N ARG A 15 15.71 -2.16 -4.95
CA ARG A 15 15.25 -0.89 -5.52
C ARG A 15 15.67 -0.73 -6.98
N GLU A 16 16.91 -1.06 -7.31
CA GLU A 16 17.46 -0.94 -8.67
C GLU A 16 16.79 -1.93 -9.63
N ALA A 17 16.41 -3.12 -9.14
CA ALA A 17 15.64 -4.07 -9.93
C ALA A 17 14.23 -3.53 -10.21
N LEU A 18 13.53 -3.01 -9.21
CA LEU A 18 12.20 -2.43 -9.38
C LEU A 18 12.22 -1.19 -10.29
N GLN A 19 13.22 -0.31 -10.16
CA GLN A 19 13.40 0.84 -11.04
C GLN A 19 13.52 0.47 -12.52
N ARG A 20 14.20 -0.65 -12.83
CA ARG A 20 14.30 -1.17 -14.20
C ARG A 20 12.96 -1.65 -14.77
N LEU A 21 12.04 -2.09 -13.91
CA LEU A 21 10.68 -2.48 -14.31
C LEU A 21 9.76 -1.28 -14.54
N SER A 22 10.15 -0.07 -14.11
CA SER A 22 9.34 1.14 -14.25
C SER A 22 10.18 2.37 -14.61
N PRO A 23 10.72 2.41 -15.84
CA PRO A 23 11.60 3.49 -16.27
C PRO A 23 10.91 4.87 -16.27
N ARG A 24 9.61 4.96 -16.57
CA ARG A 24 8.88 6.25 -16.52
C ARG A 24 8.75 6.78 -15.10
N ALA A 25 8.62 5.91 -14.10
CA ALA A 25 8.60 6.29 -12.69
C ALA A 25 9.92 6.94 -12.26
N THR A 26 11.02 6.33 -12.68
CA THR A 26 12.39 6.83 -12.43
C THR A 26 12.58 8.19 -13.09
N GLN A 27 12.09 8.36 -14.32
CA GLN A 27 12.14 9.64 -15.02
C GLN A 27 11.32 10.73 -14.30
N LYS A 28 10.11 10.41 -13.80
CA LYS A 28 9.28 11.36 -13.06
C LYS A 28 9.95 11.85 -11.76
N GLU A 29 10.68 10.97 -11.07
CA GLU A 29 11.41 11.31 -9.85
C GLU A 29 12.51 12.35 -10.10
N SER A 30 13.12 12.34 -11.29
CA SER A 30 14.14 13.32 -11.71
C SER A 30 13.57 14.71 -12.08
N THR A 31 12.24 14.86 -12.15
CA THR A 31 11.61 16.15 -12.44
C THR A 31 11.31 16.91 -11.15
N ALA A 32 11.72 18.19 -11.07
CA ALA A 32 11.59 19.04 -9.88
C ALA A 32 10.15 19.28 -9.38
N LYS A 33 9.13 18.75 -10.06
CA LYS A 33 7.71 18.90 -9.70
C LYS A 33 7.19 17.86 -8.70
N GLY A 34 8.02 16.97 -8.16
CA GLY A 34 7.63 16.04 -7.08
C GLY A 34 6.45 15.16 -7.48
N GLY A 35 6.70 14.14 -8.30
CA GLY A 35 5.66 13.24 -8.81
C GLY A 35 5.60 11.87 -8.11
N ARG A 36 4.62 11.04 -8.50
CA ARG A 36 4.46 9.60 -8.18
C ARG A 36 5.58 8.72 -8.78
N GLY A 37 6.84 9.10 -8.53
CA GLY A 37 8.07 8.42 -8.97
C GLY A 37 8.42 7.22 -8.09
N THR A 38 9.64 6.69 -8.20
CA THR A 38 10.04 5.44 -7.52
C THR A 38 9.80 5.50 -6.01
N GLY A 39 10.24 6.57 -5.33
CA GLY A 39 10.07 6.71 -3.89
C GLY A 39 8.62 6.59 -3.42
N TYR A 40 7.69 7.27 -4.10
CA TYR A 40 6.25 7.16 -3.83
C TYR A 40 5.75 5.72 -3.96
N ARG A 41 6.15 5.01 -5.02
CA ARG A 41 5.73 3.62 -5.25
C ARG A 41 6.29 2.68 -4.19
N LEU A 42 7.56 2.85 -3.83
CA LEU A 42 8.19 2.05 -2.77
C LEU A 42 7.50 2.29 -1.43
N GLN A 43 7.13 3.53 -1.10
CA GLN A 43 6.39 3.84 0.12
C GLN A 43 5.08 3.06 0.22
N MET A 44 4.31 2.96 -0.86
CA MET A 44 3.08 2.15 -0.90
C MET A 44 3.39 0.67 -0.64
N LEU A 45 4.43 0.11 -1.29
CA LEU A 45 4.82 -1.28 -1.11
C LEU A 45 5.36 -1.58 0.31
N VAL A 46 6.12 -0.67 0.91
CA VAL A 46 6.64 -0.82 2.29
C VAL A 46 5.48 -1.02 3.27
N LYS A 47 4.39 -0.27 3.09
CA LYS A 47 3.23 -0.33 3.96
C LYS A 47 2.57 -1.70 3.94
N LEU A 48 2.41 -2.33 2.77
CA LEU A 48 1.94 -3.71 2.67
C LEU A 48 2.96 -4.71 3.22
N ALA A 49 4.24 -4.52 2.89
CA ALA A 49 5.33 -5.41 3.28
C ALA A 49 5.58 -5.44 4.79
N ALA A 50 5.18 -4.39 5.52
CA ALA A 50 5.30 -4.34 6.96
C ALA A 50 4.65 -5.56 7.64
N ALA A 51 3.60 -6.12 7.04
CA ALA A 51 2.96 -7.35 7.51
C ALA A 51 3.91 -8.57 7.57
N ILE A 52 5.01 -8.59 6.80
CA ILE A 52 6.03 -9.65 6.86
C ILE A 52 6.79 -9.62 8.20
N LEU A 53 6.94 -8.43 8.79
CA LEU A 53 7.74 -8.22 10.00
C LEU A 53 6.91 -8.08 11.26
N VAL A 54 5.66 -7.61 11.14
CA VAL A 54 4.79 -7.38 12.29
C VAL A 54 4.16 -8.69 12.75
N GLU A 55 4.20 -8.94 14.05
CA GLU A 55 3.63 -10.14 14.67
C GLU A 55 2.24 -9.89 15.30
N THR A 56 1.86 -8.63 15.50
CA THR A 56 0.54 -8.27 16.04
C THR A 56 -0.56 -8.46 14.99
N PRO A 57 -1.83 -8.69 15.39
CA PRO A 57 -2.93 -8.88 14.44
C PRO A 57 -3.18 -7.68 13.51
N PHE A 58 -2.87 -6.48 14.00
CA PHE A 58 -2.99 -5.21 13.26
C PHE A 58 -1.68 -4.42 13.34
N TYR A 59 -1.47 -3.56 12.35
CA TYR A 59 -0.40 -2.57 12.34
C TYR A 59 -0.90 -1.23 11.80
N VAL A 60 -0.21 -0.15 12.17
CA VAL A 60 -0.53 1.20 11.72
C VAL A 60 0.53 1.65 10.74
N THR A 61 0.09 2.21 9.61
CA THR A 61 0.96 2.86 8.63
C THR A 61 0.81 4.37 8.75
N LEU A 62 1.96 5.05 8.73
CA LEU A 62 2.07 6.50 8.87
C LEU A 62 2.96 7.01 7.74
N ASP A 63 2.57 8.09 7.08
CA ASP A 63 3.48 8.85 6.23
C ASP A 63 4.43 9.68 7.10
N SER A 64 5.54 10.13 6.52
CA SER A 64 6.58 10.87 7.25
C SER A 64 6.13 12.25 7.75
N ASP A 65 5.01 12.75 7.23
CA ASP A 65 4.38 14.03 7.57
C ASP A 65 3.19 13.87 8.54
N VAL A 66 2.94 12.65 9.05
CA VAL A 66 1.90 12.42 10.06
C VAL A 66 2.44 12.68 11.47
N LEU A 67 1.72 13.52 12.22
CA LEU A 67 2.02 13.85 13.61
C LEU A 67 0.92 13.34 14.56
N LEU A 68 1.33 12.74 15.67
CA LEU A 68 0.41 12.32 16.73
C LEU A 68 0.09 13.51 17.65
N THR A 69 -1.17 13.95 17.67
CA THR A 69 -1.61 15.15 18.42
C THR A 69 -2.23 14.85 19.78
N ARG A 70 -2.58 13.58 20.06
CA ARG A 70 -3.14 13.14 21.33
C ARG A 70 -2.65 11.75 21.71
N ARG A 71 -2.80 11.38 22.98
CA ARG A 71 -2.58 10.00 23.41
C ARG A 71 -3.61 9.09 22.71
N THR A 72 -3.13 7.98 22.16
CA THR A 72 -3.94 6.99 21.44
C THR A 72 -3.78 5.63 22.09
N ARG A 73 -4.90 4.91 22.22
CA ARG A 73 -4.95 3.54 22.76
C ARG A 73 -5.27 2.55 21.64
N PHE A 74 -4.99 1.26 21.87
CA PHE A 74 -5.38 0.20 20.94
C PHE A 74 -6.88 0.22 20.63
N SER A 75 -7.73 0.44 21.64
CA SER A 75 -9.19 0.55 21.50
C SER A 75 -9.66 1.74 20.65
N ASP A 76 -8.79 2.74 20.42
CA ASP A 76 -9.11 3.86 19.54
C ASP A 76 -8.90 3.50 18.05
N LEU A 77 -8.12 2.44 17.79
CA LEU A 77 -7.69 2.00 16.47
C LEU A 77 -8.29 0.67 16.04
N VAL A 78 -8.70 -0.15 17.00
CA VAL A 78 -9.33 -1.45 16.77
C VAL A 78 -10.58 -1.56 17.64
N VAL A 79 -11.73 -1.70 17.00
CA VAL A 79 -13.05 -1.78 17.62
C VAL A 79 -13.69 -3.09 17.16
N ASP A 80 -14.20 -3.90 18.11
CA ASP A 80 -14.84 -5.19 17.84
C ASP A 80 -14.02 -6.12 16.94
N GLY A 81 -12.70 -6.12 17.14
CA GLY A 81 -11.76 -6.95 16.37
C GLY A 81 -11.53 -6.47 14.93
N ARG A 82 -11.89 -5.22 14.59
CA ARG A 82 -11.70 -4.61 13.27
C ARG A 82 -10.91 -3.33 13.38
N GLY A 83 -9.96 -3.12 12.46
CA GLY A 83 -9.26 -1.85 12.34
C GLY A 83 -10.22 -0.73 11.97
N VAL A 84 -10.09 0.43 12.59
CA VAL A 84 -10.85 1.62 12.20
C VAL A 84 -10.46 2.05 10.80
N TYR A 85 -11.46 2.45 10.02
CA TYR A 85 -11.29 2.95 8.67
C TYR A 85 -11.68 4.42 8.63
N GLN A 86 -10.80 5.27 8.11
CA GLN A 86 -11.13 6.68 7.93
C GLN A 86 -12.05 6.81 6.73
N HIS A 87 -13.31 7.17 6.95
CA HIS A 87 -14.21 7.52 5.86
C HIS A 87 -13.86 8.90 5.29
N ASP A 88 -13.64 8.99 3.99
CA ASP A 88 -13.50 10.24 3.24
C ASP A 88 -14.74 10.44 2.34
N PRO A 89 -15.69 11.30 2.74
CA PRO A 89 -16.90 11.53 1.97
C PRO A 89 -16.60 12.43 0.76
N GLY A 90 -16.59 11.87 -0.46
CA GLY A 90 -16.53 12.70 -1.67
C GLY A 90 -16.13 12.04 -2.99
N ASN A 91 -15.90 10.73 -3.04
CA ASN A 91 -15.42 10.00 -4.21
C ASN A 91 -14.17 10.62 -4.85
N GLN A 92 -13.29 11.20 -4.02
CA GLN A 92 -12.07 11.84 -4.49
C GLN A 92 -11.08 10.83 -5.11
N HIS A 93 -11.27 9.53 -4.84
CA HIS A 93 -10.34 8.45 -5.16
C HIS A 93 -10.99 7.28 -5.92
N GLY A 94 -12.13 7.48 -6.58
CA GLY A 94 -12.82 6.40 -7.31
C GLY A 94 -11.95 5.71 -8.36
N ASN A 95 -11.05 6.47 -9.01
CA ASN A 95 -10.09 5.93 -9.97
C ASN A 95 -9.08 4.95 -9.33
N TRP A 96 -8.76 5.10 -8.05
CA TRP A 96 -7.85 4.20 -7.33
C TRP A 96 -8.48 2.84 -7.09
N TRP A 97 -9.75 2.83 -6.75
CA TRP A 97 -10.54 1.62 -6.61
C TRP A 97 -10.75 0.92 -7.95
N ASP A 98 -11.00 1.67 -9.02
CA ASP A 98 -11.11 1.10 -10.36
C ASP A 98 -9.79 0.51 -10.85
N ALA A 99 -8.66 1.15 -10.55
CA ALA A 99 -7.34 0.58 -10.80
C ALA A 99 -7.10 -0.68 -9.98
N SER A 100 -7.52 -0.71 -8.71
CA SER A 100 -7.34 -1.86 -7.82
C SER A 100 -8.13 -3.08 -8.28
N LYS A 101 -9.35 -2.88 -8.81
CA LYS A 101 -10.11 -3.96 -9.47
C LYS A 101 -9.32 -4.62 -10.60
N GLN A 102 -8.62 -3.82 -11.40
CA GLN A 102 -7.82 -4.33 -12.51
C GLN A 102 -6.63 -5.13 -12.00
N VAL A 103 -5.95 -4.63 -10.95
CA VAL A 103 -4.84 -5.31 -10.28
C VAL A 103 -5.28 -6.65 -9.70
N LEU A 104 -6.38 -6.64 -8.95
CA LEU A 104 -6.94 -7.82 -8.27
C LEU A 104 -7.75 -8.73 -9.20
N ARG A 105 -8.00 -8.31 -10.44
CA ARG A 105 -8.87 -9.00 -11.42
C ARG A 105 -10.24 -9.36 -10.85
N THR A 106 -10.82 -8.44 -10.08
CA THR A 106 -12.16 -8.56 -9.52
C THR A 106 -13.12 -7.57 -10.15
N THR A 107 -14.41 -7.92 -10.15
CA THR A 107 -15.51 -6.99 -10.49
C THR A 107 -16.02 -6.23 -9.27
N ASP A 108 -15.60 -6.63 -8.07
CA ASP A 108 -16.09 -6.06 -6.83
C ASP A 108 -15.62 -4.60 -6.67
N GLY A 109 -16.59 -3.72 -6.45
CA GLY A 109 -16.43 -2.30 -6.20
C GLY A 109 -15.66 -1.99 -4.93
N CYS A 110 -15.13 -0.75 -4.84
CA CYS A 110 -15.21 -0.05 -3.56
C CYS A 110 -16.64 -0.21 -3.06
N PRO A 111 -16.87 -0.73 -1.85
CA PRO A 111 -18.16 -0.57 -1.21
C PRO A 111 -18.42 0.95 -1.22
N ARG A 112 -19.46 1.44 -1.92
CA ARG A 112 -19.72 2.89 -2.15
C ARG A 112 -19.80 3.74 -0.85
N GLN A 113 -19.70 3.10 0.30
CA GLN A 113 -19.81 3.65 1.65
C GLN A 113 -18.46 3.60 2.42
N LEU A 114 -17.39 3.09 1.80
CA LEU A 114 -16.06 2.89 2.39
C LEU A 114 -14.98 3.52 1.51
N GLU A 115 -15.24 4.68 0.93
CA GLU A 115 -14.17 5.49 0.36
C GLU A 115 -13.29 6.00 1.50
N GLY A 116 -12.01 5.66 1.43
CA GLY A 116 -11.07 5.82 2.53
C GLY A 116 -10.17 7.03 2.42
N GLY A 117 -9.87 7.60 3.57
CA GLY A 117 -8.67 8.40 3.74
C GLY A 117 -7.41 7.55 3.56
N VAL A 118 -6.29 8.25 3.41
CA VAL A 118 -4.95 7.64 3.29
C VAL A 118 -4.34 7.40 4.67
N THR A 119 -3.23 8.04 5.01
CA THR A 119 -2.58 7.88 6.32
C THR A 119 -3.12 8.85 7.36
N PRO A 120 -3.22 8.43 8.64
CA PRO A 120 -2.89 7.11 9.19
C PRO A 120 -3.91 6.02 8.82
N ALA A 121 -3.44 4.79 8.58
CA ALA A 121 -4.31 3.63 8.32
C ALA A 121 -4.00 2.44 9.22
N VAL A 122 -5.03 1.68 9.59
CA VAL A 122 -4.92 0.45 10.36
C VAL A 122 -5.13 -0.74 9.42
N LEU A 123 -4.09 -1.56 9.28
CA LEU A 123 -4.11 -2.72 8.39
C LEU A 123 -4.09 -4.02 9.20
N SER A 124 -4.84 -5.02 8.71
CA SER A 124 -4.79 -6.38 9.23
C SER A 124 -3.55 -7.09 8.71
N THR A 125 -2.71 -7.57 9.61
CA THR A 125 -1.49 -8.32 9.27
C THR A 125 -1.82 -9.57 8.45
N GLN A 126 -2.90 -10.26 8.80
CA GLN A 126 -3.33 -11.46 8.07
C GLN A 126 -3.79 -11.10 6.65
N VAL A 127 -4.68 -10.11 6.51
CA VAL A 127 -5.22 -9.72 5.20
C VAL A 127 -4.12 -9.22 4.29
N SER A 128 -3.18 -8.41 4.79
CA SER A 128 -2.05 -7.95 3.99
C SER A 128 -1.16 -9.11 3.52
N ARG A 129 -0.86 -10.10 4.37
CA ARG A 129 -0.10 -11.30 3.95
C ARG A 129 -0.86 -12.11 2.90
N GLU A 130 -2.15 -12.30 3.09
CA GLU A 130 -3.02 -13.00 2.13
C GLU A 130 -3.09 -12.27 0.80
N LEU A 131 -3.16 -10.93 0.81
CA LEU A 131 -3.08 -10.08 -0.38
C LEU A 131 -1.77 -10.30 -1.12
N LEU A 132 -0.61 -10.21 -0.46
CA LEU A 132 0.69 -10.42 -1.10
C LEU A 132 0.75 -11.81 -1.78
N ALA A 133 0.36 -12.86 -1.07
CA ALA A 133 0.32 -14.21 -1.62
C ALA A 133 -0.72 -14.36 -2.75
N HIS A 134 -1.84 -13.63 -2.67
CA HIS A 134 -2.86 -13.61 -3.71
C HIS A 134 -2.36 -12.95 -5.00
N ILE A 135 -1.65 -11.82 -4.90
CA ILE A 135 -0.99 -11.18 -6.05
C ILE A 135 -0.02 -12.15 -6.72
N GLU A 136 0.82 -12.86 -5.96
CA GLU A 136 1.74 -13.84 -6.56
C GLU A 136 0.99 -14.93 -7.33
N ARG A 137 -0.12 -15.46 -6.78
CA ARG A 137 -0.97 -16.43 -7.49
C ARG A 137 -1.60 -15.85 -8.75
N LEU A 138 -2.18 -14.64 -8.67
CA LEU A 138 -2.80 -13.96 -9.82
C LEU A 138 -1.81 -13.69 -10.95
N HIS A 139 -0.57 -13.37 -10.60
CA HIS A 139 0.51 -13.04 -11.53
C HIS A 139 1.43 -14.24 -11.83
N LYS A 140 0.88 -15.46 -11.79
CA LYS A 140 1.54 -16.71 -12.22
C LYS A 140 2.87 -16.98 -11.49
N GLY A 141 2.92 -16.74 -10.19
CA GLY A 141 4.09 -16.95 -9.34
C GLY A 141 5.14 -15.85 -9.42
N ARG A 142 4.87 -14.75 -10.14
CA ARG A 142 5.73 -13.57 -10.11
C ARG A 142 5.67 -12.94 -8.72
N ALA A 143 6.82 -12.53 -8.20
CA ALA A 143 6.90 -11.86 -6.89
C ALA A 143 5.97 -10.64 -6.83
N TRP A 144 5.29 -10.48 -5.70
CA TRP A 144 4.24 -9.49 -5.50
C TRP A 144 4.72 -8.05 -5.73
N ASP A 145 5.97 -7.76 -5.33
CA ASP A 145 6.55 -6.42 -5.42
C ASP A 145 6.71 -5.99 -6.87
N ALA A 146 7.33 -6.84 -7.70
CA ALA A 146 7.48 -6.60 -9.12
C ALA A 146 6.13 -6.53 -9.84
N ALA A 147 5.19 -7.42 -9.49
CA ALA A 147 3.85 -7.46 -10.09
C ALA A 147 3.09 -6.14 -9.86
N LEU A 148 3.03 -5.68 -8.60
CA LEU A 148 2.37 -4.43 -8.23
C LEU A 148 3.11 -3.21 -8.82
N PHE A 149 4.44 -3.17 -8.71
CA PHE A 149 5.24 -2.04 -9.15
C PHE A 149 5.08 -1.75 -10.66
N GLU A 150 4.97 -2.80 -11.49
CA GLU A 150 4.73 -2.67 -12.93
C GLU A 150 3.33 -2.17 -13.28
N GLN A 151 2.29 -2.50 -12.50
CA GLN A 151 0.94 -1.99 -12.79
C GLN A 151 0.91 -0.46 -12.78
N LEU A 152 1.72 0.15 -11.90
CA LEU A 152 1.88 1.60 -11.81
C LEU A 152 2.61 2.19 -13.04
N GLU A 153 3.43 1.41 -13.75
CA GLU A 153 4.07 1.82 -15.02
C GLU A 153 3.06 1.86 -16.17
N GLY A 154 2.13 0.90 -16.19
CA GLY A 154 1.02 0.83 -17.14
C GLY A 154 -0.02 1.95 -16.98
N GLY A 155 0.11 2.79 -15.95
CA GLY A 155 -0.79 3.91 -15.67
C GLY A 155 -1.96 3.54 -14.76
N ALA A 156 -2.00 2.33 -14.19
CA ALA A 156 -2.93 2.00 -13.13
C ALA A 156 -2.61 2.87 -11.91
N ASP A 157 -3.61 3.54 -11.36
CA ASP A 157 -3.44 4.51 -10.27
C ASP A 157 -3.99 3.97 -8.95
N TRP A 158 -3.55 2.79 -8.51
CA TRP A 158 -4.02 2.17 -7.26
C TRP A 158 -3.18 2.62 -6.05
N THR A 159 -3.68 2.39 -4.83
CA THR A 159 -2.92 2.54 -3.58
C THR A 159 -2.98 1.29 -2.71
N GLU A 160 -2.05 1.16 -1.78
CA GLU A 160 -2.01 0.08 -0.79
C GLU A 160 -3.29 -0.06 0.04
N TYR A 161 -4.12 0.98 0.12
CA TYR A 161 -5.35 1.01 0.91
C TYR A 161 -6.61 0.62 0.13
N THR A 162 -6.48 0.47 -1.19
CA THR A 162 -7.59 0.09 -2.08
C THR A 162 -7.45 -1.33 -2.62
N LEU A 163 -6.38 -2.05 -2.25
CA LEU A 163 -6.10 -3.44 -2.59
C LEU A 163 -6.67 -4.45 -1.59
#